data_AF-A0A671ETU1-F1
#
_entry.id   AF-A0A671ETU1-F1
#
_cell.length_a   1.000
_cell.length_b   1.000
_cell.length_c   1.000
_cell.angle_alpha   90.00
_cell.angle_beta   90.00
_cell.angle_gamma   90.00
#
_symmetry.space_group_name_H-M   'P 1'
#
loop_
_entity.id
_entity.type
_entity.pdbx_description
1 polymer ?
#
loop_
_entity_poly.entity_id
_entity_poly.type
_entity_poly.pdbx_seq_one_letter_code
_entity_poly.pdbx_strand_id
1 'polypeptide(L)'
;VSELQKGYSQVLCQTLSERNSEITSLKNEGENLRKDNAITSGMVSSLKKDMLAKDEQVQQLRQEVNQLRSENKEKGCQLEALSSRLEHFRSQVIRATYGGVKPHLDKPVTDQQLIEKITQVTEDNIHFQQKKWTLQKETQLSNSKQEEITENIEKLKMSLDSCQACMKMSCCSDDLKKEIELLQYLPVSPPVSGLQKVALDILRLSQSWLEATEHVLRDVGIQLSSSDKGDWHFSHTVA
;
A
#
# COMPACT_ATOMS: atom_id res chain seq x y z
N VAL A 1 122.94 -21.27 -40.90
CA VAL A 1 122.22 -21.31 -39.60
C VAL A 1 121.26 -20.13 -39.45
N SER A 2 121.63 -18.89 -39.85
CA SER A 2 120.82 -17.67 -39.63
C SER A 2 119.47 -17.56 -40.37
N GLU A 3 119.34 -18.06 -41.61
CA GLU A 3 118.07 -17.96 -42.35
C GLU A 3 116.98 -18.91 -41.84
N LEU A 4 117.37 -20.13 -41.47
CA LEU A 4 116.44 -21.13 -40.92
C LEU A 4 115.84 -20.64 -39.59
N GLN A 5 116.67 -20.02 -38.76
CA GLN A 5 116.27 -19.47 -37.46
C GLN A 5 115.32 -18.26 -37.62
N LYS A 6 115.54 -17.43 -38.64
CA LYS A 6 114.65 -16.31 -39.01
C LYS A 6 113.30 -16.80 -39.54
N GLY A 7 113.30 -17.81 -40.42
CA GLY A 7 112.06 -18.42 -40.93
C GLY A 7 111.23 -19.07 -39.83
N TYR A 8 111.88 -19.80 -38.90
CA TYR A 8 111.21 -20.37 -37.73
C TYR A 8 110.57 -19.29 -36.83
N SER A 9 111.30 -18.20 -36.53
CA SER A 9 110.77 -17.09 -35.73
C SER A 9 109.56 -16.43 -36.40
N GLN A 10 109.57 -16.25 -37.72
CA GLN A 10 108.46 -15.64 -38.45
C GLN A 10 107.20 -16.52 -38.41
N VAL A 11 107.35 -17.83 -38.67
CA VAL A 11 106.24 -18.78 -38.62
C VAL A 11 105.67 -18.88 -37.20
N LEU A 12 106.52 -18.86 -36.18
CA LEU A 12 106.10 -18.85 -34.78
C LEU A 12 105.30 -17.58 -34.43
N CYS A 13 105.79 -16.39 -34.82
CA CYS A 13 105.09 -15.12 -34.60
C CYS A 13 103.73 -15.09 -35.29
N GLN A 14 103.65 -15.56 -36.54
CA GLN A 14 102.40 -15.65 -37.29
C GLN A 14 101.40 -16.57 -36.58
N THR A 15 101.84 -17.76 -36.19
CA THR A 15 101.00 -18.75 -35.48
C THR A 15 100.51 -18.20 -34.15
N LEU A 16 101.37 -17.54 -33.36
CA LEU A 16 100.98 -16.90 -32.10
C LEU A 16 99.96 -15.78 -32.31
N SER A 17 100.12 -14.96 -33.36
CA SER A 17 99.17 -13.89 -33.69
C SER A 17 97.80 -14.44 -34.08
N GLU A 18 97.76 -15.49 -34.89
CA GLU A 18 96.51 -16.17 -35.28
C GLU A 18 95.81 -16.75 -34.06
N ARG A 19 96.53 -17.47 -33.19
CA ARG A 19 95.96 -18.00 -31.94
C ARG A 19 95.46 -16.91 -31.00
N ASN A 20 96.18 -15.80 -30.87
CA ASN A 20 95.72 -14.68 -30.04
C ASN A 20 94.43 -14.04 -30.59
N SER A 21 94.30 -13.97 -31.92
CA SER A 21 93.10 -13.48 -32.58
C SER A 21 91.92 -14.42 -32.34
N GLU A 22 92.15 -15.73 -32.45
CA GLU A 22 91.17 -16.77 -32.15
C GLU A 22 90.73 -16.75 -30.68
N ILE A 23 91.67 -16.65 -29.73
CA ILE A 23 91.38 -16.51 -28.29
C ILE A 23 90.49 -15.28 -28.04
N THR A 24 90.78 -14.16 -28.69
CA THR A 24 89.98 -12.93 -28.54
C THR A 24 88.56 -13.12 -29.09
N SER A 25 88.43 -13.77 -30.25
CA SER A 25 87.13 -14.10 -30.86
C SER A 25 86.31 -15.02 -29.95
N LEU A 26 86.90 -16.13 -29.49
CA LEU A 26 86.25 -17.10 -28.60
C LEU A 26 85.85 -16.46 -27.26
N LYS A 27 86.67 -15.56 -26.73
CA LYS A 27 86.35 -14.81 -25.51
C LYS A 27 85.13 -13.91 -25.70
N ASN A 28 85.05 -13.19 -26.83
CA ASN A 28 83.90 -12.34 -27.16
C ASN A 28 82.63 -13.17 -27.37
N GLU A 29 82.74 -14.29 -28.09
CA GLU A 29 81.62 -15.22 -28.29
C GLU A 29 81.12 -15.79 -26.96
N GLY A 30 82.02 -16.21 -26.07
CA GLY A 30 81.67 -16.66 -24.73
C GLY A 30 80.98 -15.58 -23.88
N GLU A 31 81.39 -14.31 -24.01
CA GLU A 31 80.73 -13.21 -23.33
C GLU A 31 79.32 -12.93 -23.89
N ASN A 32 79.14 -13.02 -25.21
CA ASN A 32 77.85 -12.89 -25.87
C ASN A 32 76.90 -14.03 -25.46
N LEU A 33 77.36 -15.28 -25.51
CA LEU A 33 76.58 -16.43 -25.04
C LEU A 33 76.15 -16.30 -23.58
N ARG A 34 77.02 -15.75 -22.72
CA ARG A 34 76.67 -15.47 -21.32
C ARG A 34 75.56 -14.44 -21.19
N LYS A 35 75.60 -13.36 -21.99
CA LYS A 35 74.54 -12.33 -22.02
C LYS A 35 73.22 -12.92 -22.52
N ASP A 36 73.25 -13.66 -23.62
CA ASP A 36 72.07 -14.30 -24.20
C ASP A 36 71.43 -15.32 -23.26
N ASN A 37 72.25 -16.11 -22.56
CA ASN A 37 71.76 -17.04 -21.55
C ASN A 37 71.09 -16.33 -20.36
N ALA A 38 71.63 -15.19 -19.92
CA ALA A 38 71.00 -14.39 -18.86
C ALA A 38 69.64 -13.81 -19.30
N ILE A 39 69.54 -13.30 -20.53
CA ILE A 39 68.28 -12.80 -21.11
C ILE A 39 67.26 -13.94 -21.21
N THR A 40 67.67 -15.07 -21.79
CA THR A 40 66.81 -16.25 -21.98
C THR A 40 66.29 -16.77 -20.64
N SER A 41 67.15 -16.85 -19.61
CA SER A 41 66.75 -17.25 -18.26
C SER A 41 65.71 -16.30 -17.65
N GLY A 42 65.88 -14.98 -17.85
CA GLY A 42 64.90 -13.97 -17.42
C GLY A 42 63.55 -14.11 -18.12
N MET A 43 63.54 -14.38 -19.42
CA MET A 43 62.31 -14.64 -20.19
C MET A 43 61.60 -15.91 -19.72
N VAL A 44 62.34 -16.99 -19.50
CA VAL A 44 61.79 -18.26 -18.99
C VAL A 44 61.17 -18.09 -17.61
N SER A 45 61.81 -17.33 -16.71
CA SER A 45 61.26 -17.02 -15.39
C SER A 45 59.95 -16.22 -15.49
N SER A 46 59.91 -15.22 -16.38
CA SER A 46 58.72 -14.40 -16.61
C SER A 46 57.56 -15.23 -17.19
N LEU A 47 57.83 -16.04 -18.22
CA LEU A 47 56.85 -16.95 -18.80
C LEU A 47 56.31 -17.97 -17.79
N LYS A 48 57.16 -18.48 -16.90
CA LYS A 48 56.74 -19.40 -15.84
C LYS A 48 55.76 -18.73 -14.88
N LYS A 49 56.02 -17.47 -14.51
CA LYS A 49 55.13 -16.69 -13.65
C LYS A 49 53.78 -16.41 -14.33
N ASP A 50 53.80 -16.03 -15.60
CA ASP A 50 52.59 -15.79 -16.39
C ASP A 50 51.76 -17.06 -16.57
N MET A 51 52.41 -18.21 -16.79
CA MET A 51 51.76 -19.52 -16.88
C MET A 51 51.02 -19.87 -15.59
N LEU A 52 51.64 -19.66 -14.42
CA LEU A 52 51.00 -19.91 -13.12
C LEU A 52 49.79 -19.00 -12.90
N ALA A 53 49.91 -17.70 -13.22
CA ALA A 53 48.79 -16.76 -13.11
C ALA A 53 47.64 -17.13 -14.05
N LYS A 54 47.95 -17.62 -15.27
CA LYS A 54 46.94 -18.11 -16.21
C LYS A 54 46.27 -19.40 -15.74
N ASP A 55 47.01 -20.32 -15.14
CA ASP A 55 46.43 -21.53 -14.54
C ASP A 55 45.47 -21.20 -13.40
N GLU A 56 45.82 -20.26 -12.52
CA GLU A 56 44.91 -19.77 -11.47
C GLU A 56 43.63 -19.16 -12.05
N GLN A 57 43.76 -18.32 -13.09
CA GLN A 57 42.61 -17.74 -13.79
C GLN A 57 41.71 -18.82 -14.43
N VAL A 58 42.31 -19.84 -15.03
CA VAL A 58 41.56 -20.98 -15.60
C VAL A 58 40.82 -21.76 -14.51
N GLN A 59 41.42 -21.97 -13.35
CA GLN A 59 40.75 -22.64 -12.22
C GLN A 59 39.56 -21.83 -11.69
N GLN A 60 39.72 -20.52 -11.56
CA GLN A 60 38.63 -19.62 -11.13
C GLN A 60 37.46 -19.64 -12.13
N LEU A 61 37.74 -19.50 -13.43
CA LEU A 61 36.72 -19.58 -14.47
C LEU A 61 35.99 -20.93 -14.50
N ARG A 62 36.70 -22.04 -14.24
CA ARG A 62 36.08 -23.36 -14.13
C ARG A 62 35.11 -23.44 -12.96
N GLN A 63 35.45 -22.84 -11.82
CA GLN A 63 34.55 -22.79 -10.66
C GLN A 63 33.31 -21.94 -10.97
N GLU A 64 33.49 -20.77 -11.58
CA GLU A 64 32.38 -19.90 -11.97
C GLU A 64 31.43 -20.57 -12.98
N VAL A 65 31.97 -21.24 -14.00
CA VAL A 65 31.15 -22.00 -14.96
C VAL A 65 30.35 -23.11 -14.28
N ASN A 66 30.94 -23.81 -13.32
CA ASN A 66 30.24 -24.85 -12.57
C ASN A 66 29.11 -24.28 -11.70
N GLN A 67 29.34 -23.13 -11.07
CA GLN A 67 28.34 -22.42 -10.28
C GLN A 67 27.18 -21.91 -11.16
N LEU A 68 27.48 -21.26 -12.28
CA LEU A 68 26.44 -20.82 -13.23
C LEU A 68 25.64 -22.00 -13.78
N ARG A 69 26.29 -23.15 -14.01
CA ARG A 69 25.61 -24.36 -14.48
C ARG A 69 24.65 -24.93 -13.44
N SER A 70 25.02 -24.92 -12.16
CA SER A 70 24.13 -25.39 -11.08
C SER A 70 22.93 -24.45 -10.91
N GLU A 71 23.15 -23.14 -10.89
CA GLU A 71 22.08 -22.14 -10.84
C GLU A 71 21.12 -22.23 -12.02
N ASN A 72 21.64 -22.44 -13.23
CA ASN A 72 20.81 -22.58 -14.42
C ASN A 72 19.94 -23.85 -14.34
N LYS A 73 20.50 -24.96 -13.82
CA LYS A 73 19.74 -26.19 -13.58
C LYS A 73 18.63 -25.98 -12.55
N GLU A 74 18.91 -25.27 -11.47
CA GLU A 74 17.91 -24.94 -10.45
C GLU A 74 16.77 -24.08 -11.02
N LYS A 75 17.11 -23.02 -11.76
CA LYS A 75 16.13 -22.17 -12.44
C LYS A 75 15.28 -22.97 -13.43
N GLY A 76 15.86 -23.94 -14.13
CA GLY A 76 15.14 -24.89 -14.97
C GLY A 76 14.08 -25.68 -14.20
N CYS A 77 14.45 -26.28 -13.06
CA CYS A 77 13.50 -26.99 -12.20
C CYS A 77 12.38 -26.08 -11.67
N GLN A 78 12.70 -24.84 -11.28
CA GLN A 78 11.68 -23.87 -10.85
C GLN A 78 10.70 -23.54 -11.97
N LEU A 79 11.19 -23.40 -13.21
CA LEU A 79 10.37 -23.12 -14.38
C LEU A 79 9.43 -24.29 -14.73
N GLU A 80 9.92 -25.53 -14.63
CA GLU A 80 9.09 -26.73 -14.80
C GLU A 80 7.98 -26.82 -13.74
N ALA A 81 8.31 -26.51 -12.47
CA ALA A 81 7.34 -26.48 -11.38
C ALA A 81 6.26 -25.39 -11.59
N LEU A 82 6.67 -24.19 -12.03
CA LEU A 82 5.73 -23.12 -12.38
C LEU A 82 4.84 -23.49 -13.56
N SER A 83 5.40 -24.11 -14.59
CA SER A 83 4.65 -24.60 -15.75
C SER A 83 3.59 -25.62 -15.33
N SER A 84 3.95 -26.55 -14.45
CA SER A 84 3.01 -27.55 -13.90
C SER A 84 1.88 -26.89 -13.09
N ARG A 85 2.19 -25.87 -12.29
CA ARG A 85 1.19 -25.09 -11.55
C ARG A 85 0.25 -24.32 -12.47
N LEU A 86 0.78 -23.74 -13.55
CA LEU A 86 0.00 -23.03 -14.56
C LEU A 86 -0.99 -23.96 -15.27
N GLU A 87 -0.54 -25.15 -15.68
CA GLU A 87 -1.41 -26.17 -16.29
C GLU A 87 -2.50 -26.65 -15.33
N HIS A 88 -2.16 -26.82 -14.05
CA HIS A 88 -3.15 -27.14 -13.03
C HIS A 88 -4.18 -26.02 -12.87
N PHE A 89 -3.74 -24.76 -12.81
CA PHE A 89 -4.64 -23.60 -12.74
C PHE A 89 -5.54 -23.51 -13.99
N ARG A 90 -4.98 -23.64 -15.19
CA ARG A 90 -5.73 -23.71 -16.45
C ARG A 90 -6.82 -24.79 -16.39
N SER A 91 -6.46 -25.97 -15.91
CA SER A 91 -7.41 -27.08 -15.74
C SER A 91 -8.53 -26.76 -14.74
N GLN A 92 -8.21 -26.07 -13.64
CA GLN A 92 -9.21 -25.63 -12.66
C GLN A 92 -10.17 -24.59 -13.25
N VAL A 93 -9.64 -23.61 -14.00
CA VAL A 93 -10.46 -22.60 -14.68
C VAL A 93 -11.43 -23.28 -15.65
N ILE A 94 -10.94 -24.18 -16.51
CA ILE A 94 -11.80 -24.93 -17.45
C ILE A 94 -12.89 -25.71 -16.72
N ARG A 95 -12.56 -26.37 -15.60
CA ARG A 95 -13.56 -27.08 -14.79
C ARG A 95 -14.60 -26.15 -14.18
N ALA A 96 -14.17 -25.01 -13.63
CA ALA A 96 -15.06 -24.04 -12.99
C ALA A 96 -15.99 -23.36 -14.01
N THR A 97 -15.53 -23.13 -15.24
CA THR A 97 -16.32 -22.45 -16.27
C THR A 97 -17.19 -23.40 -17.10
N TYR A 98 -16.75 -24.65 -17.33
CA TYR A 98 -17.43 -25.60 -18.23
C TYR A 98 -17.89 -26.90 -17.54
N GLY A 99 -17.90 -26.96 -16.21
CA GLY A 99 -18.48 -28.07 -15.45
C GLY A 99 -17.79 -29.43 -15.64
N GLY A 100 -16.51 -29.43 -16.04
CA GLY A 100 -15.73 -30.66 -16.25
C GLY A 100 -15.88 -31.31 -17.63
N VAL A 101 -16.66 -30.73 -18.54
CA VAL A 101 -16.67 -31.12 -19.95
C VAL A 101 -15.48 -30.48 -20.66
N LYS A 102 -14.62 -31.30 -21.27
CA LYS A 102 -13.52 -30.82 -22.12
C LYS A 102 -14.16 -29.98 -23.23
N PRO A 103 -13.88 -28.68 -23.34
CA PRO A 103 -14.53 -27.88 -24.36
C PRO A 103 -14.15 -28.47 -25.73
N HIS A 104 -15.15 -28.88 -26.50
CA HIS A 104 -14.99 -29.14 -27.93
C HIS A 104 -14.66 -27.79 -28.58
N LEU A 105 -13.38 -27.41 -28.55
CA LEU A 105 -12.85 -26.34 -29.38
C LEU A 105 -12.70 -26.92 -30.79
N ASP A 106 -13.78 -26.94 -31.57
CA ASP A 106 -13.66 -27.20 -33.00
C ASP A 106 -12.94 -26.04 -33.73
N LYS A 107 -12.59 -24.96 -33.00
CA LYS A 107 -11.69 -23.89 -33.44
C LYS A 107 -10.75 -23.49 -32.30
N PRO A 108 -9.43 -23.44 -32.52
CA PRO A 108 -8.50 -22.90 -31.52
C PRO A 108 -8.89 -21.45 -31.23
N VAL A 109 -9.14 -21.14 -29.94
CA VAL A 109 -9.36 -19.77 -29.49
C VAL A 109 -8.09 -18.98 -29.80
N THR A 110 -8.24 -17.92 -30.58
CA THR A 110 -7.13 -17.08 -31.00
C THR A 110 -6.75 -16.12 -29.88
N ASP A 111 -5.48 -15.74 -29.81
CA ASP A 111 -4.99 -14.76 -28.82
C ASP A 111 -5.77 -13.43 -28.91
N GLN A 112 -6.21 -13.05 -30.10
CA GLN A 112 -7.04 -11.87 -30.31
C GLN A 112 -8.38 -11.95 -29.55
N GLN A 113 -9.06 -13.10 -29.61
CA GLN A 113 -10.32 -13.30 -28.89
C GLN A 113 -10.12 -13.31 -27.37
N LEU A 114 -8.98 -13.82 -26.91
CA LEU A 114 -8.63 -13.79 -25.49
C LEU A 114 -8.40 -12.35 -25.02
N ILE A 115 -7.62 -11.58 -25.77
CA ILE A 115 -7.35 -10.16 -25.47
C ILE A 115 -8.66 -9.37 -25.41
N GLU A 116 -9.53 -9.52 -26.40
CA GLU A 116 -10.82 -8.83 -26.45
C GLU A 116 -11.70 -9.15 -25.23
N LYS A 117 -11.76 -10.42 -24.82
CA LYS A 117 -12.50 -10.82 -23.61
C LYS A 117 -11.87 -10.27 -22.33
N ILE A 118 -10.54 -10.26 -22.23
CA ILE A 118 -9.84 -9.66 -21.09
C ILE A 118 -10.12 -8.15 -21.03
N THR A 119 -10.06 -7.45 -22.16
CA THR A 119 -10.38 -6.02 -22.25
C THR A 119 -11.81 -5.74 -21.82
N GLN A 120 -12.79 -6.50 -22.33
CA GLN A 120 -14.19 -6.33 -21.96
C GLN A 120 -14.42 -6.54 -20.45
N VAL A 121 -13.88 -7.62 -19.88
CA VAL A 121 -13.99 -7.89 -18.43
C VAL A 121 -13.31 -6.80 -17.61
N THR A 122 -12.20 -6.24 -18.09
CA THR A 122 -11.51 -5.15 -17.42
C THR A 122 -12.35 -3.88 -17.41
N GLU A 123 -12.96 -3.53 -18.55
CA GLU A 123 -13.85 -2.37 -18.67
C GLU A 123 -15.11 -2.53 -17.80
N ASP A 124 -15.74 -3.71 -17.85
CA ASP A 124 -16.91 -4.03 -17.03
C ASP A 124 -16.58 -3.93 -15.53
N ASN A 125 -15.40 -4.41 -15.12
CA ASN A 125 -14.95 -4.30 -13.74
C ASN A 125 -14.72 -2.84 -13.33
N ILE A 126 -14.12 -2.01 -14.18
CA ILE A 126 -13.95 -0.57 -13.90
C ILE A 126 -15.32 0.09 -13.70
N HIS A 127 -16.26 -0.14 -14.63
CA HIS A 127 -17.61 0.39 -14.53
C HIS A 127 -18.33 -0.09 -13.26
N PHE A 128 -18.20 -1.38 -12.92
CA PHE A 128 -18.76 -1.93 -11.70
C PHE A 128 -18.18 -1.28 -10.44
N GLN A 129 -16.85 -1.10 -10.35
CA GLN A 129 -16.22 -0.44 -9.21
C GLN A 129 -16.66 1.02 -9.08
N GLN A 130 -16.81 1.74 -10.19
CA GLN A 130 -17.32 3.12 -10.19
C GLN A 130 -18.77 3.19 -9.68
N LYS A 131 -19.63 2.28 -10.15
CA LYS A 131 -21.02 2.18 -9.68
C LYS A 131 -21.08 1.83 -8.19
N LYS A 132 -20.26 0.88 -7.74
CA LYS A 132 -20.14 0.50 -6.32
C LYS A 132 -19.71 1.69 -5.46
N TRP A 133 -18.69 2.44 -5.89
CA TRP A 133 -18.23 3.63 -5.18
C TRP A 133 -19.33 4.69 -5.03
N THR A 134 -20.07 4.95 -6.12
CA THR A 134 -21.15 5.94 -6.14
C THR A 134 -22.27 5.55 -5.16
N LEU A 135 -22.74 4.30 -5.23
CA LEU A 135 -23.78 3.79 -4.33
C LEU A 135 -23.34 3.77 -2.86
N GLN A 136 -22.06 3.48 -2.59
CA GLN A 136 -21.51 3.52 -1.24
C GLN A 136 -21.54 4.94 -0.67
N LYS A 137 -21.18 5.95 -1.48
CA LYS A 137 -21.22 7.36 -1.07
C LYS A 137 -22.65 7.85 -0.81
N GLU A 138 -23.59 7.48 -1.68
CA GLU A 138 -25.01 7.82 -1.51
C GLU A 138 -25.61 7.18 -0.26
N THR A 139 -25.30 5.91 0.00
CA THR A 139 -25.72 5.20 1.22
C THR A 139 -25.20 5.89 2.48
N GLN A 140 -23.92 6.28 2.51
CA GLN A 140 -23.32 6.98 3.65
C GLN A 140 -24.00 8.34 3.91
N LEU A 141 -24.25 9.12 2.84
CA LEU A 141 -24.95 10.40 2.96
C LEU A 141 -26.40 10.22 3.43
N SER A 142 -27.10 9.18 2.93
CA SER A 142 -28.46 8.87 3.34
C SER A 142 -28.53 8.45 4.81
N ASN A 143 -27.58 7.62 5.27
CA ASN A 143 -27.51 7.21 6.68
C ASN A 143 -27.29 8.40 7.61
N SER A 144 -26.35 9.29 7.26
CA SER A 144 -26.11 10.51 8.04
C SER A 144 -27.35 11.40 8.14
N LYS A 145 -28.09 11.59 7.04
CA LYS A 145 -29.36 12.34 7.05
C LYS A 145 -30.43 11.67 7.91
N GLN A 146 -30.53 10.34 7.84
CA GLN A 146 -31.50 9.57 8.63
C GLN A 146 -31.19 9.65 10.13
N GLU A 147 -29.91 9.58 10.50
CA GLU A 147 -29.45 9.72 11.89
C GLU A 147 -29.77 11.11 12.45
N GLU A 148 -29.49 12.18 11.68
CA GLU A 148 -29.86 13.55 12.06
C GLU A 148 -31.36 13.72 12.28
N ILE A 149 -32.20 13.18 11.38
CA ILE A 149 -33.66 13.23 11.53
C ILE A 149 -34.10 12.47 12.78
N THR A 150 -33.50 11.31 13.05
CA THR A 150 -33.82 10.48 14.23
C THR A 150 -33.47 11.22 15.52
N GLU A 151 -32.30 11.86 15.58
CA GLU A 151 -31.88 12.68 16.72
C GLU A 151 -32.83 13.87 16.96
N ASN A 152 -33.21 14.58 15.90
CA ASN A 152 -34.12 15.72 16.02
C ASN A 152 -35.54 15.31 16.45
N ILE A 153 -36.02 14.14 16.01
CA ILE A 153 -37.29 13.58 16.48
C ILE A 153 -37.23 13.26 17.97
N GLU A 154 -36.13 12.66 18.45
CA GLU A 154 -36.01 12.31 19.88
C GLU A 154 -35.91 13.56 20.76
N LYS A 155 -35.16 14.59 20.33
CA LYS A 155 -35.12 15.91 21.01
C LYS A 155 -36.51 16.53 21.11
N LEU A 156 -37.25 16.54 19.99
CA LEU A 156 -38.61 17.07 19.97
C LEU A 156 -39.52 16.29 20.94
N LYS A 157 -39.43 14.96 20.91
CA LYS A 157 -40.20 14.09 21.80
C LYS A 157 -39.90 14.35 23.27
N MET A 158 -38.62 14.45 23.67
CA MET A 158 -38.25 14.77 25.05
C MET A 158 -38.81 16.12 25.53
N SER A 159 -38.79 17.14 24.66
CA SER A 159 -39.38 18.46 24.98
C SER A 159 -40.91 18.40 25.10
N LEU A 160 -41.57 17.61 24.25
CA LEU A 160 -43.01 17.38 24.35
C LEU A 160 -43.39 16.59 25.61
N ASP A 161 -42.58 15.60 25.99
CA ASP A 161 -42.77 14.85 27.24
C ASP A 161 -42.66 15.78 28.46
N SER A 162 -41.76 16.76 28.43
CA SER A 162 -41.66 17.81 29.46
C SER A 162 -42.94 18.66 29.54
N CYS A 163 -43.43 19.15 28.39
CA CYS A 163 -44.70 19.88 28.30
C CYS A 163 -45.88 19.05 28.84
N GLN A 164 -45.91 17.75 28.49
CA GLN A 164 -46.96 16.84 28.94
C GLN A 164 -46.87 16.55 30.44
N ALA A 165 -45.67 16.41 30.99
CA ALA A 165 -45.44 16.22 32.42
C ALA A 165 -45.92 17.43 33.22
N CYS A 166 -45.61 18.65 32.73
CA CYS A 166 -46.13 19.90 33.27
C CYS A 166 -47.66 19.83 33.39
N MET A 167 -48.36 19.56 32.28
CA MET A 167 -49.84 19.48 32.26
C MET A 167 -50.43 18.40 33.18
N LYS A 168 -49.73 17.28 33.38
CA LYS A 168 -50.19 16.19 34.26
C LYS A 168 -50.01 16.50 35.75
N MET A 169 -48.96 17.24 36.10
CA MET A 169 -48.64 17.59 37.47
C MET A 169 -49.12 19.02 37.77
N SER A 170 -50.42 19.20 38.06
CA SER A 170 -51.05 20.45 38.52
C SER A 170 -50.23 21.74 38.27
N CYS A 171 -49.96 22.05 37.00
CA CYS A 171 -49.12 23.18 36.63
C CYS A 171 -49.95 24.45 36.46
N CYS A 172 -49.30 25.61 36.63
CA CYS A 172 -49.90 26.88 36.21
C CYS A 172 -49.60 27.18 34.73
N SER A 173 -50.38 28.09 34.14
CA SER A 173 -50.18 28.57 32.77
C SER A 173 -48.79 29.13 32.52
N ASP A 174 -48.19 29.79 33.52
CA ASP A 174 -46.83 30.32 33.45
C ASP A 174 -45.76 29.23 33.33
N ASP A 175 -45.95 28.07 33.97
CA ASP A 175 -44.99 26.96 33.89
C ASP A 175 -45.08 26.26 32.53
N LEU A 176 -46.30 26.06 32.02
CA LEU A 176 -46.49 25.54 30.66
C LEU A 176 -45.94 26.50 29.60
N LYS A 177 -46.09 27.81 29.82
CA LYS A 177 -45.55 28.84 28.92
C LYS A 177 -44.03 28.77 28.80
N LYS A 178 -43.31 28.59 29.91
CA LYS A 178 -41.85 28.40 29.91
C LYS A 178 -41.44 27.19 29.08
N GLU A 179 -42.14 26.06 29.25
CA GLU A 179 -41.87 24.84 28.47
C GLU A 179 -42.19 25.02 26.97
N ILE A 180 -43.25 25.75 26.64
CA ILE A 180 -43.59 26.12 25.24
C ILE A 180 -42.50 27.00 24.63
N GLU A 181 -41.94 27.96 25.38
CA GLU A 181 -40.83 28.79 24.91
C GLU A 181 -39.58 27.94 24.63
N LEU A 182 -39.26 26.98 25.49
CA LEU A 182 -38.16 26.02 25.24
C LEU A 182 -38.40 25.19 23.98
N LEU A 183 -39.62 24.68 23.80
CA LEU A 183 -39.99 23.94 22.59
C LEU A 183 -39.92 24.81 21.33
N GLN A 184 -40.27 26.09 21.42
CA GLN A 184 -40.25 27.03 20.28
C GLN A 184 -38.83 27.30 19.78
N TYR A 185 -37.86 27.37 20.69
CA TYR A 185 -36.46 27.65 20.35
C TYR A 185 -35.61 26.38 20.19
N LEU A 186 -36.20 25.19 20.32
CA LEU A 186 -35.50 23.93 20.10
C LEU A 186 -35.03 23.84 18.62
N PRO A 187 -33.72 23.69 18.36
CA PRO A 187 -33.22 23.56 17.00
C PRO A 187 -33.59 22.18 16.44
N VAL A 188 -34.39 22.17 15.37
CA VAL A 188 -34.76 20.96 14.64
C VAL A 188 -34.53 21.16 13.14
N SER A 189 -34.22 20.09 12.42
CA SER A 189 -34.02 20.14 10.97
C SER A 189 -35.34 20.43 10.21
N PRO A 190 -35.27 20.94 8.96
CA PRO A 190 -36.45 21.28 8.17
C PRO A 190 -37.51 20.17 8.03
N PRO A 191 -37.16 18.87 7.92
CA PRO A 191 -38.16 17.79 7.89
C PRO A 191 -39.01 17.68 9.16
N VAL A 192 -38.46 18.09 10.32
CA VAL A 192 -39.10 17.94 11.64
C VAL A 192 -39.76 19.24 12.11
N SER A 193 -39.38 20.39 11.54
CA SER A 193 -39.91 21.71 11.92
C SER A 193 -41.41 21.84 11.70
N GLY A 194 -41.97 21.15 10.71
CA GLY A 194 -43.43 21.10 10.49
C GLY A 194 -44.16 20.47 11.67
N LEU A 195 -43.62 19.39 12.23
CA LEU A 195 -44.17 18.70 13.39
C LEU A 195 -44.05 19.56 14.66
N GLN A 196 -42.89 20.19 14.87
CA GLN A 196 -42.68 21.14 15.98
C GLN A 196 -43.72 22.26 15.94
N LYS A 197 -43.99 22.83 14.76
CA LYS A 197 -45.00 23.89 14.59
C LYS A 197 -46.40 23.42 15.00
N VAL A 198 -46.84 22.27 14.48
CA VAL A 198 -48.17 21.71 14.83
C VAL A 198 -48.28 21.46 16.34
N ALA A 199 -47.22 20.92 16.95
CA ALA A 199 -47.22 20.68 18.39
C ALA A 199 -47.28 22.00 19.20
N LEU A 200 -46.54 23.03 18.79
CA LEU A 200 -46.62 24.37 19.38
C LEU A 200 -48.01 24.97 19.27
N ASP A 201 -48.68 24.84 18.12
CA ASP A 201 -50.03 25.38 17.92
C ASP A 201 -51.05 24.70 18.86
N ILE A 202 -50.94 23.37 19.05
CA ILE A 202 -51.77 22.61 20.00
C ILE A 202 -51.48 23.01 21.45
N LEU A 203 -50.21 23.14 21.82
CA LEU A 203 -49.81 23.50 23.18
C LEU A 203 -50.21 24.94 23.53
N ARG A 204 -50.09 25.89 22.60
CA ARG A 204 -50.57 27.27 22.78
C ARG A 204 -52.08 27.34 22.96
N LEU A 205 -52.84 26.55 22.19
CA LEU A 205 -54.28 26.43 22.43
C LEU A 205 -54.54 25.92 23.85
N SER A 206 -53.85 24.85 24.25
CA SER A 206 -53.99 24.25 25.59
C SER A 206 -53.64 25.24 26.71
N GLN A 207 -52.59 26.04 26.51
CA GLN A 207 -52.19 27.14 27.41
C GLN A 207 -53.30 28.19 27.52
N SER A 208 -53.92 28.62 26.41
CA SER A 208 -55.01 29.61 26.45
C SER A 208 -56.22 29.12 27.24
N TRP A 209 -56.55 27.83 27.15
CA TRP A 209 -57.62 27.21 27.96
C TRP A 209 -57.25 27.17 29.44
N LEU A 210 -55.98 26.87 29.76
CA LEU A 210 -55.48 26.88 31.13
C LEU A 210 -55.55 28.30 31.71
N GLU A 211 -54.99 29.30 31.02
CA GLU A 211 -55.04 30.73 31.42
C GLU A 211 -56.48 31.21 31.70
N ALA A 212 -57.42 30.90 30.81
CA ALA A 212 -58.82 31.27 30.98
C ALA A 212 -59.45 30.59 32.21
N THR A 213 -59.14 29.31 32.43
CA THR A 213 -59.62 28.56 33.60
C THR A 213 -59.05 29.14 34.89
N GLU A 214 -57.76 29.47 34.91
CA GLU A 214 -57.10 30.09 36.06
C GLU A 214 -57.67 31.47 36.39
N HIS A 215 -58.01 32.25 35.37
CA HIS A 215 -58.67 33.54 35.53
C HIS A 215 -60.04 33.39 36.20
N VAL A 216 -60.88 32.47 35.71
CA VAL A 216 -62.20 32.20 36.31
C VAL A 216 -62.08 31.71 37.76
N LEU A 217 -61.12 30.81 38.05
CA LEU A 217 -60.88 30.34 39.41
C LEU A 217 -60.47 31.49 40.35
N ARG A 218 -59.63 32.41 39.86
CA ARG A 218 -59.23 33.61 40.60
C ARG A 218 -60.41 34.54 40.87
N ASP A 219 -61.31 34.73 39.90
CA ASP A 219 -62.52 35.56 40.03
C ASP A 219 -63.49 35.00 41.09
N VAL A 220 -63.52 33.67 41.27
CA VAL A 220 -64.32 32.99 42.30
C VAL A 220 -63.58 32.91 43.66
N GLY A 221 -62.38 33.49 43.75
CA GLY A 221 -61.61 33.58 45.00
C GLY A 221 -60.74 32.35 45.32
N ILE A 222 -60.55 31.43 44.37
CA ILE A 222 -59.67 30.27 44.53
C ILE A 222 -58.25 30.70 44.16
N GLN A 223 -57.35 30.75 45.15
CA GLN A 223 -55.94 31.03 44.90
C GLN A 223 -55.26 29.78 44.34
N LEU A 224 -54.82 29.88 43.09
CA LEU A 224 -53.93 28.92 42.47
C LEU A 224 -52.51 29.20 42.95
N SER A 225 -51.81 28.16 43.42
CA SER A 225 -50.42 28.27 43.82
C SER A 225 -49.59 28.73 42.63
N SER A 226 -49.21 30.01 42.60
CA SER A 226 -48.10 30.44 41.76
C SER A 226 -46.89 29.69 42.27
N SER A 227 -46.32 28.83 41.42
CA SER A 227 -45.10 28.07 41.68
C SER A 227 -43.93 29.03 41.89
N ASP A 228 -43.85 29.64 43.08
CA ASP A 228 -42.64 29.97 43.85
C ASP A 228 -43.05 30.60 45.20
N LYS A 229 -43.56 29.78 46.12
CA LYS A 229 -43.47 29.87 47.60
C LYS A 229 -44.56 29.01 48.24
N GLY A 230 -44.14 27.97 48.94
CA GLY A 230 -45.01 27.26 49.87
C GLY A 230 -45.39 28.17 51.02
N ASP A 231 -46.69 28.44 51.16
CA ASP A 231 -47.37 28.53 52.45
C ASP A 231 -48.89 28.59 52.20
N TRP A 232 -49.57 27.48 52.48
CA TRP A 232 -51.03 27.43 52.53
C TRP A 232 -51.52 28.02 53.85
N HIS A 233 -51.61 29.35 53.95
CA HIS A 233 -52.38 29.97 55.01
C HIS A 233 -53.84 30.14 54.58
N PHE A 234 -54.69 29.19 55.00
CA PHE A 234 -56.14 29.39 55.06
C PHE A 234 -56.45 30.42 56.15
N SER A 235 -56.80 31.64 55.76
CA SER A 235 -57.44 32.60 56.67
C SER A 235 -58.95 32.47 56.56
N HIS A 236 -59.56 31.76 57.52
CA HIS A 236 -60.97 31.96 57.86
C HIS A 236 -61.15 33.40 58.31
N THR A 237 -62.07 34.15 57.70
CA THR A 237 -62.67 35.31 58.36
C THR A 237 -64.17 35.11 58.41
N VAL A 238 -64.64 34.88 59.62
CA VAL A 238 -66.03 34.93 60.04
C VAL A 238 -66.37 36.39 60.28
N ALA A 239 -67.44 36.87 59.65
CA ALA A 239 -68.43 37.79 60.23
C ALA A 239 -69.70 37.71 59.40
#